data_AF-A0A6G0WD61-F1
#
_entry.id   AF-A0A6G0WD61-F1
#
_cell.length_a   1.000
_cell.length_b   1.000
_cell.length_c   1.000
_cell.angle_alpha   90.00
_cell.angle_beta   90.00
_cell.angle_gamma   90.00
#
_symmetry.space_group_name_H-M   'P 1'
#
loop_
_entity.id
_entity.type
_entity.pdbx_description
1 polymer ?
#
loop_
_entity_poly.entity_id
_entity_poly.type
_entity_poly.pdbx_seq_one_letter_code
_entity_poly.pdbx_strand_id
1 'polypeptide(L)'
;MPRFYCSNFVNNGCTATTLTSAQLLQVIETRMQKTFAALNDPTIIAWDVLNEAVADDGSGLKHDVFYNTIGPDYVAKIFTLARKYTPPGVKLFYNDYNCDAAGAKSNQCFKLVSDLKAKGLVDGMGFQMHLSTQYGENSQIGGQAALFKRYSDIGVTIHVTEMDIGASDFTLQAQWYGKVATNCQQNPMCEAFVVWGVTDRDSWRPGSTPLLFDSNLKKKPAFNACYDVIKKGH
;
A
#
# COMPACT_ATOMS: atom_id res chain seq x y z
N MET A 1 -5.70 7.78 3.18
CA MET A 1 -5.97 8.53 1.92
C MET A 1 -6.36 9.97 2.22
N PRO A 2 -5.70 10.99 1.64
CA PRO A 2 -6.17 12.36 1.77
C PRO A 2 -7.48 12.51 1.01
N ARG A 3 -8.61 12.56 1.75
CA ARG A 3 -9.88 13.03 1.22
C ARG A 3 -9.85 14.56 1.23
N PHE A 4 -9.72 15.17 0.06
CA PHE A 4 -9.90 16.61 -0.09
C PHE A 4 -11.18 16.87 -0.87
N TYR A 5 -12.09 17.63 -0.24
CA TYR A 5 -13.25 18.24 -0.89
C TYR A 5 -12.78 19.54 -1.54
N CYS A 6 -12.83 19.62 -2.87
CA CYS A 6 -12.61 20.88 -3.59
C CYS A 6 -13.90 21.70 -3.61
N SER A 7 -13.84 22.94 -3.13
CA SER A 7 -14.85 23.97 -3.43
C SER A 7 -14.80 24.26 -4.93
N ASN A 8 -15.92 24.05 -5.63
CA ASN A 8 -16.13 24.16 -7.10
C ASN A 8 -16.17 22.84 -7.88
N PHE A 9 -16.57 21.72 -7.25
CA PHE A 9 -17.47 20.82 -7.99
C PHE A 9 -18.82 21.52 -8.07
N VAL A 10 -19.21 21.91 -9.29
CA VAL A 10 -20.54 22.44 -9.54
C VAL A 10 -21.56 21.43 -9.02
N ASN A 11 -22.47 21.95 -8.23
CA ASN A 11 -23.60 21.26 -7.60
C ASN A 11 -24.65 20.88 -8.66
N ASN A 12 -24.23 20.12 -9.68
CA ASN A 12 -25.06 19.56 -10.76
C ASN A 12 -24.39 18.29 -11.30
N GLY A 13 -24.56 17.16 -10.62
CA GLY A 13 -24.60 15.83 -11.26
C GLY A 13 -23.42 15.42 -12.16
N CYS A 14 -22.16 15.69 -11.79
CA CYS A 14 -21.04 14.97 -12.42
C CYS A 14 -20.96 13.53 -11.89
N THR A 15 -21.83 12.67 -12.42
CA THR A 15 -21.46 11.26 -12.58
C THR A 15 -20.20 11.23 -13.45
N ALA A 16 -19.21 10.40 -13.11
CA ALA A 16 -17.98 10.26 -13.89
C ALA A 16 -18.18 9.66 -15.31
N THR A 17 -19.38 9.77 -15.85
CA THR A 17 -19.83 9.23 -17.13
C THR A 17 -19.66 10.21 -18.31
N THR A 18 -18.99 11.35 -18.13
CA THR A 18 -18.87 12.40 -19.17
C THR A 18 -17.45 12.76 -19.59
N LEU A 19 -16.42 12.30 -18.88
CA LEU A 19 -15.03 12.53 -19.30
C LEU A 19 -14.63 11.50 -20.35
N THR A 20 -14.02 11.97 -21.44
CA THR A 20 -13.24 11.12 -22.33
C THR A 20 -11.96 10.63 -21.65
N SER A 21 -11.37 9.54 -22.15
CA SER A 21 -10.06 9.04 -21.71
C SER A 21 -8.99 10.14 -21.66
N ALA A 22 -8.92 10.98 -22.71
CA ALA A 22 -7.96 12.09 -22.78
C ALA A 22 -8.21 13.16 -21.71
N GLN A 23 -9.47 13.53 -21.46
CA GLN A 23 -9.81 14.51 -20.43
C GLN A 23 -9.49 13.98 -19.03
N LEU A 24 -9.78 12.71 -18.73
CA LEU A 24 -9.45 12.14 -17.43
C LEU A 24 -7.93 12.05 -17.22
N LEU A 25 -7.16 11.66 -18.24
CA LEU A 25 -5.69 11.68 -18.18
C LEU A 25 -5.15 13.09 -17.96
N GLN A 26 -5.71 14.12 -18.61
CA GLN A 26 -5.32 15.51 -18.39
C GLN A 26 -5.60 15.98 -16.96
N VAL A 27 -6.73 15.56 -16.37
CA VAL A 27 -7.07 15.85 -14.97
C VAL A 27 -6.06 15.20 -14.02
N ILE A 28 -5.71 13.93 -14.25
CA ILE A 28 -4.71 13.19 -13.46
C ILE A 28 -3.34 13.87 -13.57
N GLU A 29 -2.89 14.16 -14.78
CA GLU A 29 -1.63 14.86 -15.05
C GLU A 29 -1.55 16.20 -14.31
N THR A 30 -2.59 17.02 -14.44
CA THR A 30 -2.67 18.32 -13.77
C THR A 30 -2.62 18.17 -12.24
N ARG A 31 -3.27 17.13 -11.69
CA ARG A 31 -3.26 16.87 -10.25
C ARG A 31 -1.88 16.45 -9.76
N MET A 32 -1.17 15.59 -10.50
CA MET A 32 0.20 15.17 -10.15
C MET A 32 1.15 16.35 -10.11
N GLN A 33 1.15 17.16 -11.17
CA GLN A 33 1.95 18.39 -11.27
C GLN A 33 1.70 19.32 -10.07
N LYS A 34 0.44 19.64 -9.80
CA LYS A 34 0.07 20.55 -8.72
C LYS A 34 0.41 19.98 -7.34
N THR A 35 0.33 18.67 -7.16
CA THR A 35 0.64 18.03 -5.87
C THR A 35 2.12 18.17 -5.55
N PHE A 36 3.02 17.80 -6.46
CA PHE A 36 4.46 17.94 -6.20
C PHE A 36 4.94 19.39 -6.18
N ALA A 37 4.35 20.27 -6.99
CA ALA A 37 4.62 21.70 -6.92
C ALA A 37 4.18 22.32 -5.58
N ALA A 38 3.05 21.87 -5.02
CA ALA A 38 2.56 22.38 -3.74
C ALA A 38 3.31 21.81 -2.54
N LEU A 39 3.70 20.53 -2.59
CA LEU A 39 4.49 19.90 -1.54
C LEU A 39 5.90 20.51 -1.50
N ASN A 40 6.56 20.61 -2.66
CA ASN A 40 7.90 21.17 -2.81
C ASN A 40 8.87 20.74 -1.68
N ASP A 41 8.82 19.46 -1.33
CA ASP A 41 9.49 18.91 -0.15
C ASP A 41 10.49 17.83 -0.58
N PRO A 42 11.81 18.08 -0.43
CA PRO A 42 12.84 17.12 -0.79
C PRO A 42 12.91 15.92 0.16
N THR A 43 12.15 15.92 1.27
CA THR A 43 12.08 14.80 2.22
C THR A 43 11.09 13.71 1.79
N ILE A 44 10.30 13.96 0.74
CA ILE A 44 9.44 12.93 0.14
C ILE A 44 10.34 11.92 -0.58
N ILE A 45 10.36 10.68 -0.09
CA ILE A 45 11.21 9.60 -0.63
C ILE A 45 10.45 8.57 -1.48
N ALA A 46 9.13 8.50 -1.32
CA ALA A 46 8.30 7.53 -1.99
C ALA A 46 6.87 8.05 -2.19
N TRP A 47 6.18 7.54 -3.21
CA TRP A 47 4.78 7.84 -3.48
C TRP A 47 4.02 6.61 -3.96
N ASP A 48 2.91 6.31 -3.30
CA ASP A 48 1.91 5.34 -3.77
C ASP A 48 1.12 5.97 -4.92
N VAL A 49 1.54 5.68 -6.16
CA VAL A 49 0.96 6.27 -7.38
C VAL A 49 -0.46 5.77 -7.59
N LEU A 50 -0.67 4.48 -7.37
CA LEU A 50 -1.97 3.82 -7.45
C LEU A 50 -2.15 2.89 -6.28
N ASN A 51 -3.38 2.87 -5.78
CA ASN A 51 -3.77 2.12 -4.61
C ASN A 51 -4.94 1.20 -4.96
N GLU A 52 -4.84 -0.08 -4.60
CA GLU A 52 -5.93 -1.05 -4.62
C GLU A 52 -6.59 -1.26 -6.00
N ALA A 53 -5.78 -1.24 -7.06
CA ALA A 53 -6.26 -1.39 -8.44
C ALA A 53 -6.65 -2.82 -8.81
N VAL A 54 -6.21 -3.84 -8.07
CA VAL A 54 -6.47 -5.25 -8.35
C VAL A 54 -7.75 -5.73 -7.66
N ALA A 55 -8.61 -6.44 -8.39
CA ALA A 55 -9.85 -7.00 -7.85
C ALA A 55 -9.59 -8.00 -6.72
N ASP A 56 -10.51 -8.08 -5.75
CA ASP A 56 -10.30 -8.88 -4.53
C ASP A 56 -10.20 -10.38 -4.79
N ASP A 57 -10.83 -10.87 -5.85
CA ASP A 57 -10.74 -12.26 -6.31
C ASP A 57 -9.50 -12.53 -7.19
N GLY A 58 -8.70 -11.50 -7.49
CA GLY A 58 -7.55 -11.59 -8.38
C GLY A 58 -7.87 -11.76 -9.86
N SER A 59 -9.12 -11.54 -10.29
CA SER A 59 -9.57 -11.72 -11.68
C SER A 59 -8.98 -10.70 -12.67
N GLY A 60 -8.37 -9.62 -12.16
CA GLY A 60 -7.81 -8.55 -12.99
C GLY A 60 -7.77 -7.23 -12.24
N LEU A 61 -7.87 -6.13 -13.01
CA LEU A 61 -8.03 -4.79 -12.44
C LEU A 61 -9.49 -4.57 -12.05
N LYS A 62 -9.73 -3.78 -11.00
CA LYS A 62 -11.07 -3.31 -10.62
C LYS A 62 -11.65 -2.45 -11.74
N HIS A 63 -12.93 -2.64 -12.04
CA HIS A 63 -13.67 -1.84 -13.01
C HIS A 63 -14.17 -0.53 -12.38
N ASP A 64 -13.23 0.32 -11.98
CA ASP A 64 -13.51 1.65 -11.43
C ASP A 64 -13.61 2.72 -12.54
N VAL A 65 -13.71 4.00 -12.15
CA VAL A 65 -13.75 5.12 -13.09
C VAL A 65 -12.53 5.15 -14.02
N PHE A 66 -11.34 4.78 -13.55
CA PHE A 66 -10.14 4.81 -14.36
C PHE A 66 -10.17 3.71 -15.40
N TYR A 67 -10.50 2.48 -15.00
CA TYR A 67 -10.64 1.36 -15.93
C TYR A 67 -11.74 1.62 -16.97
N ASN A 68 -12.93 2.04 -16.52
CA ASN A 68 -14.08 2.21 -17.40
C ASN A 68 -13.92 3.38 -18.38
N THR A 69 -13.19 4.43 -18.01
CA THR A 69 -13.00 5.62 -18.85
C THR A 69 -11.71 5.58 -19.68
N ILE A 70 -10.59 5.12 -19.12
CA ILE A 70 -9.29 5.12 -19.80
C ILE A 70 -9.04 3.81 -20.55
N GLY A 71 -9.52 2.70 -20.00
CA GLY A 71 -9.30 1.34 -20.50
C GLY A 71 -8.31 0.54 -19.65
N PRO A 72 -8.05 -0.73 -20.02
CA PRO A 72 -7.26 -1.67 -19.23
C PRO A 72 -5.78 -1.30 -19.05
N ASP A 73 -5.27 -0.34 -19.84
CA ASP A 73 -3.90 0.16 -19.75
C ASP A 73 -3.75 1.39 -18.83
N TYR A 74 -4.83 1.79 -18.12
CA TYR A 74 -4.83 3.00 -17.29
C TYR A 74 -3.70 3.01 -16.26
N VAL A 75 -3.38 1.86 -15.66
CA VAL A 75 -2.31 1.77 -14.64
C VAL A 75 -0.97 2.20 -15.25
N ALA A 76 -0.61 1.65 -16.41
CA ALA A 76 0.64 2.01 -17.08
C ALA A 76 0.67 3.48 -17.51
N LYS A 77 -0.46 4.03 -17.98
CA LYS A 77 -0.58 5.45 -18.35
C LYS A 77 -0.39 6.37 -17.13
N ILE A 78 -1.01 6.05 -15.99
CA ILE A 78 -0.88 6.81 -14.76
C ILE A 78 0.55 6.75 -14.22
N PHE A 79 1.19 5.58 -14.20
CA PHE A 79 2.60 5.49 -13.81
C PHE A 79 3.54 6.22 -14.79
N THR A 80 3.23 6.25 -16.09
CA THR A 80 3.99 7.04 -17.06
C THR A 80 3.91 8.53 -16.74
N LEU A 81 2.73 9.03 -16.38
CA LEU A 81 2.56 10.41 -15.91
C LEU A 81 3.31 10.64 -14.59
N ALA A 82 3.24 9.69 -13.65
CA ALA A 82 3.97 9.80 -12.39
C ALA A 82 5.49 9.89 -12.61
N ARG A 83 6.06 9.08 -13.51
CA ARG A 83 7.48 9.17 -13.89
C ARG A 83 7.87 10.52 -14.46
N LYS A 84 6.97 11.18 -15.19
CA LYS A 84 7.21 12.49 -15.81
C LYS A 84 7.22 13.64 -14.78
N TYR A 85 6.39 13.56 -13.73
CA TYR A 85 6.14 14.70 -12.84
C TYR A 85 6.62 14.54 -11.41
N THR A 86 7.03 13.34 -11.03
CA THR A 86 7.61 13.11 -9.72
C THR A 86 9.07 13.58 -9.74
N PRO A 87 9.53 14.31 -8.71
CA PRO A 87 10.94 14.71 -8.60
C PRO A 87 11.91 13.52 -8.68
N PRO A 88 13.12 13.71 -9.24
CA PRO A 88 14.16 12.68 -9.21
C PRO A 88 14.44 12.19 -7.79
N GLY A 89 14.59 10.88 -7.62
CA GLY A 89 14.89 10.26 -6.33
C GLY A 89 13.67 9.78 -5.53
N VAL A 90 12.47 10.26 -5.84
CA VAL A 90 11.23 9.72 -5.25
C VAL A 90 10.88 8.40 -5.91
N LYS A 91 10.76 7.34 -5.10
CA LYS A 91 10.38 6.00 -5.57
C LYS A 91 8.87 5.90 -5.81
N LEU A 92 8.46 5.25 -6.89
CA LEU A 92 7.05 5.05 -7.24
C LEU A 92 6.57 3.66 -6.87
N PHE A 93 5.47 3.60 -6.11
CA PHE A 93 4.91 2.37 -5.57
C PHE A 93 3.51 2.09 -6.12
N TYR A 94 3.22 0.79 -6.27
CA TYR A 94 1.87 0.27 -6.26
C TYR A 94 1.56 -0.26 -4.86
N ASN A 95 0.43 0.12 -4.25
CA ASN A 95 0.06 -0.26 -2.88
C ASN A 95 -1.28 -1.02 -2.85
N ASP A 96 -1.38 -2.13 -2.11
CA ASP A 96 -2.63 -2.91 -2.03
C ASP A 96 -2.74 -3.77 -0.75
N TYR A 97 -3.96 -4.18 -0.40
CA TYR A 97 -4.28 -5.12 0.68
C TYR A 97 -4.61 -6.52 0.14
N ASN A 98 -4.64 -7.53 1.03
CA ASN A 98 -4.96 -8.94 0.72
C ASN A 98 -4.04 -9.56 -0.34
N CYS A 99 -2.85 -9.00 -0.52
CA CYS A 99 -1.81 -9.54 -1.39
C CYS A 99 -0.61 -10.06 -0.59
N ASP A 100 -0.72 -10.11 0.73
CA ASP A 100 0.32 -10.30 1.75
C ASP A 100 0.76 -11.78 1.94
N ALA A 101 0.01 -12.71 1.35
CA ALA A 101 0.28 -14.15 1.29
C ALA A 101 -0.06 -14.72 -0.09
N ALA A 102 0.34 -15.97 -0.34
CA ALA A 102 0.05 -16.65 -1.60
C ALA A 102 -1.46 -16.72 -1.88
N GLY A 103 -1.88 -16.30 -3.07
CA GLY A 103 -3.30 -16.28 -3.46
C GLY A 103 -3.52 -15.65 -4.82
N ALA A 104 -4.76 -15.70 -5.32
CA ALA A 104 -5.12 -15.15 -6.62
C ALA A 104 -4.81 -13.65 -6.72
N LYS A 105 -5.26 -12.85 -5.73
CA LYS A 105 -4.97 -11.41 -5.67
C LYS A 105 -3.46 -11.14 -5.62
N SER A 106 -2.71 -11.85 -4.77
CA SER A 106 -1.25 -11.70 -4.67
C SER A 106 -0.54 -11.99 -6.00
N ASN A 107 -0.97 -13.03 -6.72
CA ASN A 107 -0.43 -13.35 -8.05
C ASN A 107 -0.74 -12.26 -9.08
N GLN A 108 -1.94 -11.69 -9.04
CA GLN A 108 -2.34 -10.61 -9.93
C GLN A 108 -1.60 -9.30 -9.62
N CYS A 109 -1.41 -8.95 -8.35
CA CYS A 109 -0.54 -7.83 -7.93
C CYS A 109 0.90 -8.04 -8.43
N PHE A 110 1.46 -9.24 -8.25
CA PHE A 110 2.81 -9.54 -8.71
C PHE A 110 2.93 -9.39 -10.23
N LYS A 111 1.94 -9.88 -10.98
CA LYS A 111 1.89 -9.71 -12.44
C LYS A 111 1.90 -8.23 -12.82
N LEU A 112 1.03 -7.43 -12.20
CA LEU A 112 0.93 -5.99 -12.46
C LEU A 112 2.26 -5.27 -12.19
N VAL A 113 2.86 -5.50 -11.02
CA VAL A 113 4.13 -4.87 -10.63
C VAL A 113 5.27 -5.33 -11.53
N SER A 114 5.33 -6.61 -11.89
CA SER A 114 6.32 -7.14 -12.83
C SER A 114 6.21 -6.47 -14.21
N ASP A 115 4.98 -6.32 -14.73
CA ASP A 115 4.73 -5.66 -16.02
C ASP A 115 5.13 -4.18 -15.99
N LEU A 116 4.87 -3.47 -14.88
CA LEU A 116 5.30 -2.09 -14.69
C LEU A 116 6.82 -1.97 -14.54
N LYS A 117 7.44 -2.92 -13.82
CA LYS A 117 8.89 -2.93 -13.60
C LYS A 117 9.65 -3.16 -14.90
N ALA A 118 9.18 -4.08 -15.75
CA ALA A 118 9.74 -4.32 -17.07
C ALA A 118 9.70 -3.07 -17.99
N LYS A 119 8.77 -2.13 -17.73
CA LYS A 119 8.65 -0.86 -18.44
C LYS A 119 9.40 0.30 -17.77
N GLY A 120 10.09 0.06 -16.65
CA GLY A 120 10.75 1.10 -15.85
C GLY A 120 9.78 2.05 -15.13
N LEU A 121 8.51 1.65 -14.97
CA LEU A 121 7.45 2.53 -14.49
C LEU A 121 7.25 2.49 -12.96
N VAL A 122 7.68 1.43 -12.28
CA VAL A 122 7.53 1.24 -10.83
C VAL A 122 8.87 0.91 -10.17
N ASP A 123 9.04 1.32 -8.91
CA ASP A 123 10.21 1.03 -8.08
C ASP A 123 9.91 0.04 -6.96
N GLY A 124 8.66 -0.03 -6.50
CA GLY A 124 8.31 -0.84 -5.35
C GLY A 124 6.87 -1.31 -5.24
N MET A 125 6.68 -2.28 -4.34
CA MET A 125 5.38 -2.81 -3.92
C MET A 125 5.13 -2.43 -2.46
N GLY A 126 4.00 -1.79 -2.20
CA GLY A 126 3.47 -1.49 -0.87
C GLY A 126 2.48 -2.57 -0.45
N PHE A 127 2.77 -3.25 0.65
CA PHE A 127 1.87 -4.21 1.28
C PHE A 127 1.19 -3.53 2.47
N GLN A 128 -0.13 -3.33 2.36
CA GLN A 128 -0.87 -2.67 3.44
C GLN A 128 -0.83 -3.47 4.74
N MET A 129 -0.85 -4.81 4.71
CA MET A 129 -0.78 -5.65 5.92
C MET A 129 -1.91 -5.34 6.93
N HIS A 130 -3.14 -5.15 6.45
CA HIS A 130 -4.34 -5.13 7.29
C HIS A 130 -4.79 -6.56 7.63
N LEU A 131 -4.39 -7.06 8.80
CA LEU A 131 -4.56 -8.47 9.18
C LEU A 131 -5.61 -8.66 10.28
N SER A 132 -6.05 -9.90 10.47
CA SER A 132 -6.87 -10.31 11.61
C SER A 132 -6.59 -11.76 11.98
N THR A 133 -6.25 -12.00 13.24
CA THR A 133 -5.87 -13.35 13.71
C THR A 133 -6.99 -14.38 13.54
N GLN A 134 -8.24 -13.93 13.40
CA GLN A 134 -9.40 -14.79 13.17
C GLN A 134 -9.35 -15.59 11.85
N TYR A 135 -8.59 -15.12 10.85
CA TYR A 135 -8.51 -15.77 9.54
C TYR A 135 -7.38 -16.80 9.43
N GLY A 136 -6.58 -16.96 10.48
CA GLY A 136 -5.46 -17.89 10.54
C GLY A 136 -4.21 -17.39 9.80
N GLU A 137 -3.05 -17.77 10.31
CA GLU A 137 -1.76 -17.22 9.88
C GLU A 137 -1.43 -17.58 8.42
N ASN A 138 -1.70 -18.83 8.04
CA ASN A 138 -1.35 -19.34 6.72
C ASN A 138 -2.08 -18.59 5.59
N SER A 139 -3.30 -18.11 5.82
CA SER A 139 -4.09 -17.41 4.80
C SER A 139 -3.65 -15.96 4.61
N GLN A 140 -3.02 -15.35 5.62
CA GLN A 140 -2.73 -13.92 5.63
C GLN A 140 -1.25 -13.57 5.54
N ILE A 141 -0.39 -14.38 6.18
CA ILE A 141 1.07 -14.18 6.22
C ILE A 141 1.86 -15.50 6.11
N GLY A 142 1.22 -16.54 5.56
CA GLY A 142 1.86 -17.80 5.19
C GLY A 142 2.80 -17.61 4.00
N GLY A 143 4.06 -18.06 4.13
CA GLY A 143 5.06 -17.95 3.05
C GLY A 143 5.49 -16.51 2.72
N GLN A 144 5.20 -15.53 3.58
CA GLN A 144 5.46 -14.11 3.32
C GLN A 144 6.93 -13.80 2.99
N ALA A 145 7.90 -14.44 3.64
CA ALA A 145 9.32 -14.27 3.30
C ALA A 145 9.63 -14.66 1.85
N ALA A 146 9.03 -15.75 1.35
CA ALA A 146 9.17 -16.16 -0.05
C ALA A 146 8.44 -15.21 -1.01
N LEU A 147 7.28 -14.68 -0.60
CA LEU A 147 6.58 -13.65 -1.36
C LEU A 147 7.43 -12.37 -1.48
N PHE A 148 7.99 -11.88 -0.38
CA PHE A 148 8.90 -10.73 -0.41
C PHE A 148 10.09 -11.00 -1.32
N LYS A 149 10.73 -12.17 -1.18
CA LYS A 149 11.83 -12.56 -2.08
C LYS A 149 11.42 -12.53 -3.56
N ARG A 150 10.21 -12.98 -3.89
CA ARG A 150 9.70 -12.97 -5.28
C ARG A 150 9.68 -11.56 -5.88
N TYR A 151 9.32 -10.55 -5.10
CA TYR A 151 9.37 -9.14 -5.52
C TYR A 151 10.82 -8.62 -5.58
N SER A 152 11.66 -8.97 -4.61
CA SER A 152 13.09 -8.64 -4.63
C SER A 152 13.80 -9.20 -5.87
N ASP A 153 13.45 -10.41 -6.30
CA ASP A 153 14.05 -11.10 -7.45
C ASP A 153 13.80 -10.37 -8.79
N ILE A 154 12.73 -9.57 -8.89
CA ILE A 154 12.48 -8.69 -10.05
C ILE A 154 13.02 -7.27 -9.86
N GLY A 155 13.77 -7.03 -8.78
CA GLY A 155 14.43 -5.77 -8.49
C GLY A 155 13.49 -4.65 -8.07
N VAL A 156 12.36 -4.98 -7.43
CA VAL A 156 11.52 -3.97 -6.78
C VAL A 156 11.77 -3.93 -5.28
N THR A 157 11.62 -2.73 -4.72
CA THR A 157 11.65 -2.47 -3.28
C THR A 157 10.31 -2.83 -2.65
N ILE A 158 10.32 -3.07 -1.34
CA ILE A 158 9.15 -3.52 -0.58
C ILE A 158 8.94 -2.54 0.56
N HIS A 159 7.70 -2.07 0.71
CA HIS A 159 7.26 -1.35 1.90
C HIS A 159 6.12 -2.13 2.57
N VAL A 160 6.19 -2.27 3.89
CA VAL A 160 5.00 -2.53 4.71
C VAL A 160 4.41 -1.16 5.05
N THR A 161 3.21 -0.86 4.56
CA THR A 161 2.70 0.53 4.46
C THR A 161 1.61 0.89 5.45
N GLU A 162 0.77 -0.05 5.85
CA GLU A 162 -0.45 0.24 6.63
C GLU A 162 -0.72 -0.82 7.72
N MET A 163 0.35 -1.33 8.34
CA MET A 163 0.22 -2.53 9.15
C MET A 163 -0.67 -2.32 10.37
N ASP A 164 -1.66 -3.19 10.51
CA ASP A 164 -2.47 -3.34 11.72
C ASP A 164 -3.02 -4.78 11.84
N ILE A 165 -3.20 -5.30 13.06
CA ILE A 165 -3.63 -6.69 13.26
C ILE A 165 -4.76 -6.74 14.28
N GLY A 166 -6.00 -6.94 13.82
CA GLY A 166 -7.12 -7.21 14.72
C GLY A 166 -6.94 -8.55 15.44
N ALA A 167 -7.10 -8.58 16.76
CA ALA A 167 -6.94 -9.80 17.55
C ALA A 167 -7.71 -9.72 18.88
N SER A 168 -8.20 -10.87 19.35
CA SER A 168 -8.67 -11.05 20.73
C SER A 168 -7.57 -11.55 21.67
N ASP A 169 -6.56 -12.25 21.13
CA ASP A 169 -5.36 -12.69 21.85
C ASP A 169 -4.17 -11.79 21.50
N PHE A 170 -3.72 -10.98 22.45
CA PHE A 170 -2.60 -10.07 22.27
C PHE A 170 -1.23 -10.76 22.23
N THR A 171 -1.12 -12.00 22.69
CA THR A 171 0.09 -12.81 22.51
C THR A 171 0.22 -13.21 21.05
N LEU A 172 -0.85 -13.72 20.45
CA LEU A 172 -0.89 -14.07 19.03
C LEU A 172 -0.71 -12.83 18.14
N GLN A 173 -1.34 -11.70 18.51
CA GLN A 173 -1.12 -10.41 17.84
C GLN A 173 0.38 -10.05 17.82
N ALA A 174 1.06 -10.16 18.96
CA ALA A 174 2.49 -9.86 19.07
C ALA A 174 3.35 -10.80 18.23
N GLN A 175 3.02 -12.10 18.19
CA GLN A 175 3.72 -13.07 17.35
C GLN A 175 3.64 -12.68 15.87
N TRP A 176 2.46 -12.28 15.38
CA TRP A 176 2.29 -11.89 13.99
C TRP A 176 3.00 -10.58 13.66
N TYR A 177 2.91 -9.57 14.53
CA TYR A 177 3.69 -8.34 14.39
C TYR A 177 5.20 -8.62 14.31
N GLY A 178 5.73 -9.43 15.24
CA GLY A 178 7.13 -9.83 15.23
C GLY A 178 7.53 -10.62 13.98
N LYS A 179 6.65 -11.49 13.47
CA LYS A 179 6.90 -12.26 12.24
C LYS A 179 7.05 -11.35 11.02
N VAL A 180 6.11 -10.42 10.79
CA VAL A 180 6.19 -9.50 9.64
C VAL A 180 7.38 -8.57 9.77
N ALA A 181 7.65 -8.04 10.97
CA ALA A 181 8.83 -7.22 11.24
C ALA A 181 10.13 -8.00 10.92
N THR A 182 10.22 -9.28 11.33
CA THR A 182 11.39 -10.13 11.05
C THR A 182 11.55 -10.36 9.55
N ASN A 183 10.47 -10.70 8.84
CA ASN A 183 10.52 -10.93 7.40
C ASN A 183 10.94 -9.67 6.62
N CYS A 184 10.48 -8.49 7.05
CA CYS A 184 10.94 -7.23 6.48
C CYS A 184 12.42 -6.99 6.79
N GLN A 185 12.84 -7.08 8.06
CA GLN A 185 14.23 -6.87 8.47
C GLN A 185 15.22 -7.82 7.76
N GLN A 186 14.83 -9.07 7.53
CA GLN A 186 15.68 -10.07 6.87
C GLN A 186 15.73 -9.92 5.34
N ASN A 187 14.85 -9.14 4.74
CA ASN A 187 14.86 -8.87 3.31
C ASN A 187 15.49 -7.49 3.04
N PRO A 188 16.67 -7.42 2.39
CA PRO A 188 17.37 -6.15 2.17
C PRO A 188 16.63 -5.18 1.23
N MET A 189 15.62 -5.65 0.50
CA MET A 189 14.76 -4.81 -0.33
C MET A 189 13.53 -4.29 0.44
N CYS A 190 13.30 -4.73 1.68
CA CYS A 190 12.27 -4.15 2.54
C CYS A 190 12.82 -2.89 3.22
N GLU A 191 12.38 -1.73 2.74
CA GLU A 191 12.97 -0.44 3.12
C GLU A 191 12.11 0.34 4.13
N ALA A 192 10.85 -0.04 4.30
CA ALA A 192 9.94 0.64 5.24
C ALA A 192 8.99 -0.33 5.93
N PHE A 193 8.70 -0.03 7.20
CA PHE A 193 7.71 -0.71 8.02
C PHE A 193 6.87 0.34 8.75
N VAL A 194 5.63 0.51 8.31
CA VAL A 194 4.71 1.55 8.78
C VAL A 194 3.47 0.89 9.38
N VAL A 195 3.15 1.30 10.61
CA VAL A 195 1.94 0.89 11.33
C VAL A 195 0.85 1.94 11.09
N TRP A 196 -0.39 1.50 10.83
CA TRP A 196 -1.50 2.39 10.44
C TRP A 196 -2.20 3.04 11.63
N GLY A 197 -1.42 3.83 12.37
CA GLY A 197 -1.87 4.58 13.53
C GLY A 197 -0.97 4.37 14.72
N VAL A 198 -1.29 5.08 15.81
CA VAL A 198 -0.50 5.05 17.05
C VAL A 198 -1.21 4.27 18.14
N THR A 199 -2.44 4.67 18.49
CA THR A 199 -3.21 4.11 19.61
C THR A 199 -4.51 3.47 19.13
N ASP A 200 -4.89 2.35 19.76
CA ASP A 200 -6.14 1.64 19.52
C ASP A 200 -7.39 2.54 19.56
N ARG A 201 -7.36 3.64 20.33
CA ARG A 201 -8.46 4.62 20.41
C ARG A 201 -8.75 5.30 19.07
N ASP A 202 -7.70 5.62 18.32
CA ASP A 202 -7.78 6.45 17.11
C ASP A 202 -7.66 5.60 15.83
N SER A 203 -7.70 4.28 15.97
CA SER A 203 -7.66 3.35 14.85
C SER A 203 -8.89 3.48 13.95
N TRP A 204 -8.68 3.37 12.63
CA TRP A 204 -9.77 3.29 11.65
C TRP A 204 -10.63 2.01 11.77
N ARG A 205 -10.17 1.02 12.55
CA ARG A 205 -10.85 -0.25 12.85
C ARG A 205 -11.33 -0.24 14.31
N PRO A 206 -12.41 0.48 14.65
CA PRO A 206 -12.88 0.59 16.01
C PRO A 206 -13.19 -0.79 16.61
N GLY A 207 -12.83 -0.99 17.88
CA GLY A 207 -13.08 -2.25 18.60
C GLY A 207 -12.16 -3.43 18.25
N SER A 208 -11.28 -3.31 17.24
CA SER A 208 -10.35 -4.39 16.86
C SER A 208 -9.04 -4.39 17.67
N THR A 209 -8.78 -3.32 18.44
CA THR A 209 -7.54 -3.08 19.20
C THR A 209 -6.28 -3.47 18.41
N PRO A 210 -6.05 -2.93 17.19
CA PRO A 210 -5.14 -3.57 16.25
C PRO A 210 -3.70 -3.03 16.29
N LEU A 211 -3.40 -2.01 17.10
CA LEU A 211 -2.16 -1.23 17.05
C LEU A 211 -1.18 -1.60 18.18
N LEU A 212 -0.01 -0.94 18.19
CA LEU A 212 1.07 -1.20 19.15
C LEU A 212 0.81 -0.63 20.56
N PHE A 213 -0.06 0.38 20.66
CA PHE A 213 -0.41 1.03 21.92
C PHE A 213 -1.92 0.94 22.17
N ASP A 214 -2.28 0.71 23.43
CA ASP A 214 -3.68 0.70 23.86
C ASP A 214 -4.31 2.11 23.84
N SER A 215 -5.58 2.21 24.21
CA SER A 215 -6.33 3.47 24.26
C SER A 215 -5.78 4.52 25.24
N ASN A 216 -4.89 4.12 26.16
CA ASN A 216 -4.23 4.97 27.15
C ASN A 216 -2.74 5.22 26.82
N LEU A 217 -2.32 4.93 25.59
CA LEU A 217 -0.94 5.04 25.10
C LEU A 217 0.06 4.14 25.87
N LYS A 218 -0.42 3.05 26.48
CA LYS A 218 0.46 2.03 27.07
C LYS A 218 0.87 1.03 26.00
N LYS A 219 2.15 0.63 26.04
CA LYS A 219 2.72 -0.37 25.12
C LYS A 219 2.00 -1.70 25.30
N LYS A 220 1.57 -2.30 24.20
CA LYS A 220 1.05 -3.66 24.15
C LYS A 220 2.18 -4.67 23.87
N PRO A 221 1.95 -5.98 24.05
CA PRO A 221 2.93 -7.00 23.67
C PRO A 221 3.44 -6.87 22.22
N ALA A 222 2.57 -6.43 21.30
CA ALA A 222 2.93 -6.15 19.91
C ALA A 222 4.05 -5.10 19.75
N PHE A 223 4.07 -4.05 20.59
CA PHE A 223 5.14 -3.05 20.58
C PHE A 223 6.49 -3.72 20.85
N ASN A 224 6.57 -4.54 21.90
CA ASN A 224 7.81 -5.19 22.29
C ASN A 224 8.28 -6.19 21.22
N ALA A 225 7.35 -6.93 20.59
CA ALA A 225 7.69 -7.84 19.50
C ALA A 225 8.35 -7.12 18.31
N CYS A 226 7.82 -5.97 17.89
CA CYS A 226 8.47 -5.16 16.84
C CYS A 226 9.80 -4.57 17.32
N TYR A 227 9.84 -4.02 18.53
CA TYR A 227 11.04 -3.40 19.09
C TYR A 227 12.22 -4.38 19.20
N ASP A 228 11.96 -5.61 19.66
CA ASP A 228 13.00 -6.62 19.83
C ASP A 228 13.61 -7.07 18.50
N VAL A 229 12.81 -7.10 17.42
CA VAL A 229 13.30 -7.35 16.07
C VAL A 229 14.22 -6.20 15.64
N ILE A 230 13.70 -4.96 15.68
CA ILE A 230 14.44 -3.78 15.23
C ILE A 230 15.77 -3.63 16.00
N LYS A 231 15.75 -3.84 17.33
CA LYS A 231 16.95 -3.72 18.17
C LYS A 231 18.00 -4.79 17.87
N LYS A 232 17.63 -5.98 17.41
CA LYS A 232 18.57 -7.08 17.10
C LYS A 232 19.25 -6.95 15.74
N GLY A 233 18.72 -6.15 14.83
CA GLY A 233 19.30 -5.95 13.49
C GLY A 233 20.22 -4.73 13.36
N HIS A 234 20.50 -4.05 14.47
CA HIS A 234 21.54 -3.03 14.62
C HIS A 234 22.60 -3.53 15.60
#